data_AF-A0A9P0P4U7-F1
#
_entry.id   AF-A0A9P0P4U7-F1
#
_cell.length_a   1.000
_cell.length_b   1.000
_cell.length_c   1.000
_cell.angle_alpha   90.00
_cell.angle_beta   90.00
_cell.angle_gamma   90.00
#
_symmetry.space_group_name_H-M   'P 1'
#
loop_
_entity.id
_entity.type
_entity.pdbx_description
1 polymer ?
#
loop_
_entity_poly.entity_id
_entity_poly.type
_entity_poly.pdbx_seq_one_letter_code
_entity_poly.pdbx_strand_id
1 'polypeptide(L)'
;MTNIKALCYDPCGELKVKLDFDNDFKSLQSRPKQIAVTSNNPSLYSDRLEITQTKWKHLQYLKSVISKDCHTFYDLLPYKKDKTAENTTESDALDGKQKTKKCKK
;
A
#
# COMPACT_ATOMS: atom_id res chain seq x y z
N MET A 1 -11.74 -40.18 5.88
CA MET A 1 -12.14 -38.96 5.14
C MET A 1 -13.66 -39.00 4.99
N THR A 2 -14.35 -37.94 5.36
CA THR A 2 -15.83 -37.87 5.28
C THR A 2 -16.21 -36.98 4.11
N ASN A 3 -17.02 -37.48 3.18
CA ASN A 3 -17.44 -36.75 1.98
C ASN A 3 -18.80 -36.08 2.20
N ILE A 4 -18.91 -34.80 1.89
CA ILE A 4 -20.15 -34.04 1.98
C ILE A 4 -20.93 -34.23 0.68
N LYS A 5 -22.23 -34.54 0.77
CA LYS A 5 -23.09 -34.75 -0.40
C LYS A 5 -24.00 -33.55 -0.69
N ALA A 6 -24.47 -32.83 0.34
CA ALA A 6 -25.26 -31.62 0.16
C ALA A 6 -25.08 -30.62 1.32
N LEU A 7 -25.25 -29.34 0.99
CA LEU A 7 -25.25 -28.20 1.91
C LEU A 7 -26.57 -27.45 1.78
N CYS A 8 -27.11 -27.00 2.92
CA CYS A 8 -28.30 -26.15 2.97
C CYS A 8 -27.99 -24.92 3.84
N TYR A 9 -28.33 -23.75 3.32
CA TYR A 9 -28.20 -22.47 4.01
C TYR A 9 -29.59 -22.01 4.45
N ASP A 10 -29.82 -21.93 5.75
CA ASP A 10 -31.06 -21.37 6.27
C ASP A 10 -30.99 -19.84 6.29
N PRO A 11 -32.13 -19.13 6.10
CA PRO A 11 -32.17 -17.67 6.20
C PRO A 11 -31.85 -17.15 7.61
N CYS A 12 -31.92 -18.02 8.63
CA CYS A 12 -31.49 -17.71 10.00
C CYS A 12 -29.95 -17.75 10.18
N GLY A 13 -29.19 -18.10 9.15
CA GLY A 13 -27.72 -18.16 9.21
C GLY A 13 -27.15 -19.50 9.67
N GLU A 14 -27.97 -20.55 9.75
CA GLU A 14 -27.50 -21.90 10.08
C GLU A 14 -27.05 -22.65 8.83
N LEU A 15 -25.94 -23.38 8.96
CA LEU A 15 -25.42 -24.27 7.92
C LEU A 15 -25.73 -25.72 8.28
N LYS A 16 -26.52 -26.38 7.42
CA LYS A 16 -26.87 -27.80 7.55
C LYS A 16 -26.21 -28.62 6.46
N VAL A 17 -25.80 -29.84 6.79
CA VAL A 17 -25.08 -30.74 5.89
C VAL A 17 -25.73 -32.12 5.82
N LYS A 18 -25.66 -32.76 4.64
CA LYS A 18 -25.96 -34.18 4.45
C LYS A 18 -24.71 -34.96 4.08
N LEU A 19 -24.51 -36.08 4.76
CA LEU A 19 -23.48 -37.07 4.44
C LEU A 19 -24.03 -38.21 3.58
N ASP A 20 -25.33 -38.50 3.71
CA ASP A 20 -26.08 -39.45 2.89
C ASP A 20 -27.36 -38.81 2.39
N PHE A 21 -27.80 -39.19 1.19
CA PHE A 21 -29.02 -38.61 0.59
C PHE A 21 -30.28 -39.04 1.35
N ASP A 22 -30.27 -40.25 1.92
CA ASP A 22 -31.38 -40.84 2.68
C ASP A 22 -31.52 -40.28 4.10
N ASN A 23 -30.46 -39.66 4.62
CA ASN A 23 -30.45 -39.06 5.95
C ASN A 23 -30.97 -37.62 5.93
N ASP A 24 -31.50 -37.16 7.06
CA ASP A 24 -31.90 -35.77 7.25
C ASP A 24 -30.71 -34.81 7.35
N PHE A 25 -30.98 -33.53 7.08
CA PHE A 25 -30.02 -32.45 7.25
C PHE A 25 -29.63 -32.31 8.72
N LYS A 26 -28.33 -32.38 9.01
CA LYS A 26 -27.78 -32.21 10.36
C LYS A 26 -27.07 -30.86 10.46
N SER A 27 -27.19 -30.19 11.60
CA SER A 27 -26.43 -28.97 11.86
C SER A 27 -24.94 -29.28 11.90
N LEU A 28 -24.13 -28.45 11.24
CA LEU A 28 -22.69 -28.61 11.28
C LEU A 28 -22.18 -28.25 12.68
N GLN A 29 -21.46 -29.16 13.33
CA GLN A 29 -20.82 -28.85 14.61
C GLN A 29 -19.77 -27.76 14.37
N SER A 30 -20.07 -26.52 14.80
CA SER A 30 -19.11 -25.44 14.76
C SER A 30 -18.03 -25.73 15.79
N ARG A 31 -16.77 -25.72 15.35
CA ARG A 31 -15.64 -25.84 16.26
C ARG A 31 -15.59 -24.56 17.08
N PRO A 32 -15.75 -24.58 18.42
CA PRO A 32 -15.55 -23.39 19.22
C PRO A 32 -14.09 -22.97 19.06
N LYS A 33 -13.84 -21.93 18.26
CA LYS A 33 -12.52 -21.32 18.19
C LYS A 33 -12.41 -20.48 19.46
N GLN A 34 -11.66 -20.95 20.44
CA GLN A 34 -11.11 -20.06 21.45
C GLN A 34 -10.07 -19.19 20.74
N ILE A 35 -10.56 -18.16 20.05
CA ILE A 35 -9.70 -17.08 19.59
C ILE A 35 -9.41 -16.30 20.86
N ALA A 36 -8.22 -16.48 21.43
CA ALA A 36 -7.73 -15.56 22.44
C ALA A 36 -7.75 -14.18 21.78
N VAL A 37 -8.64 -13.31 22.24
CA VAL A 37 -8.62 -11.91 21.84
C VAL A 37 -7.32 -11.35 22.41
N THR A 38 -6.25 -11.40 21.64
CA THR A 38 -4.99 -10.76 22.00
C THR A 38 -5.23 -9.26 21.92
N SER A 39 -5.67 -8.69 23.04
CA SER A 39 -5.90 -7.24 23.20
C SER A 39 -4.62 -6.41 23.08
N ASN A 40 -3.45 -7.05 23.05
CA ASN A 40 -2.12 -6.43 22.94
C ASN A 40 -1.39 -6.86 21.67
N ASN A 41 -1.96 -6.61 20.49
CA ASN A 41 -1.15 -6.59 19.28
C ASN A 41 -0.41 -5.24 19.23
N PRO A 42 0.92 -5.20 19.37
CA PRO A 42 1.66 -3.95 19.26
C PRO A 42 1.46 -3.37 17.85
N SER A 43 1.28 -2.06 17.77
CA SER A 43 1.27 -1.38 16.47
C SER A 43 2.62 -1.62 15.78
N LEU A 44 2.61 -2.20 14.59
CA LEU A 44 3.84 -2.51 13.85
C LEU A 44 4.63 -1.24 13.50
N TYR A 45 3.91 -0.16 13.17
CA TYR A 45 4.49 1.12 12.78
C TYR A 45 3.59 2.26 13.27
N SER A 46 4.19 3.25 13.93
CA SER A 46 3.50 4.50 14.30
C SER A 46 3.47 5.49 13.14
N ASP A 47 4.50 5.45 12.28
CA ASP A 47 4.73 6.42 11.21
C ASP A 47 5.23 5.74 9.93
N ARG A 48 5.30 6.51 8.84
CA ARG A 48 5.84 6.04 7.56
C ARG A 48 7.34 5.78 7.66
N LEU A 49 7.76 4.61 7.19
CA LEU A 49 9.16 4.23 7.11
C LEU A 49 9.93 5.11 6.10
N GLU A 50 11.08 5.62 6.52
CA GLU A 50 12.01 6.32 5.64
C GLU A 50 12.64 5.37 4.62
N ILE A 51 12.63 5.77 3.35
CA ILE A 51 13.32 5.05 2.28
C ILE A 51 14.69 5.66 1.99
N THR A 52 15.53 4.98 1.19
CA THR A 52 16.80 5.56 0.73
C THR A 52 16.57 6.68 -0.29
N GLN A 53 17.49 7.65 -0.37
CA GLN A 53 17.40 8.74 -1.35
C GLN A 53 17.33 8.22 -2.79
N THR A 54 18.11 7.19 -3.11
CA THR A 54 18.13 6.54 -4.44
C THR A 54 16.78 5.95 -4.78
N LYS A 55 16.14 5.25 -3.83
CA LYS A 55 14.81 4.68 -4.03
C LYS A 55 13.76 5.77 -4.23
N TRP A 56 13.83 6.85 -3.45
CA TRP A 56 12.93 8.00 -3.63
C TRP A 56 13.08 8.61 -5.02
N LYS A 57 14.31 8.86 -5.50
CA LYS A 57 14.55 9.38 -6.86
C LYS A 57 13.98 8.47 -7.95
N HIS A 58 14.17 7.15 -7.83
CA HIS A 58 13.60 6.20 -8.81
C HIS A 58 12.07 6.24 -8.84
N LEU A 59 11.43 6.35 -7.67
CA LEU A 59 9.97 6.50 -7.60
C LEU A 59 9.50 7.80 -8.26
N GLN A 60 10.25 8.89 -8.10
CA GLN A 60 9.95 10.17 -8.76
C GLN A 60 10.05 10.07 -10.29
N TYR A 61 11.03 9.34 -10.84
CA TYR A 61 11.12 9.12 -12.29
C TYR A 61 9.93 8.31 -12.84
N LEU A 62 9.46 7.31 -12.09
CA LEU A 62 8.32 6.47 -12.47
C LEU A 62 6.99 7.22 -12.48
N LYS A 63 6.89 8.40 -11.85
CA LYS A 63 5.67 9.22 -11.85
C LYS A 63 5.13 9.53 -13.25
N SER A 64 6.01 9.60 -14.24
CA SER A 64 5.63 9.85 -15.64
C SER A 64 4.71 8.79 -16.25
N VAL A 65 4.73 7.55 -15.74
CA VAL A 65 3.98 6.40 -16.31
C VAL A 65 2.75 6.02 -15.45
N ILE A 66 2.63 6.56 -14.24
CA ILE A 66 1.51 6.29 -13.33
C ILE A 66 0.49 7.44 -13.33
N SER A 67 -0.75 7.14 -12.93
CA SER A 67 -1.81 8.15 -12.82
C SER A 67 -1.40 9.30 -11.89
N LYS A 68 -1.82 10.52 -12.26
CA LYS A 68 -1.59 11.76 -11.50
C LYS A 68 -2.17 11.70 -10.10
N ASP A 69 -3.25 10.94 -9.90
CA ASP A 69 -3.93 10.80 -8.61
C ASP A 69 -3.00 10.22 -7.52
N CYS A 70 -2.04 9.39 -7.94
CA CYS A 70 -1.09 8.76 -7.03
C CYS A 70 0.18 9.60 -6.79
N HIS A 71 0.37 10.72 -7.50
CA HIS A 71 1.62 11.49 -7.45
C HIS A 71 1.86 12.09 -6.06
N THR A 72 0.79 12.58 -5.43
CA THR A 72 0.82 13.14 -4.07
C THR A 72 1.36 12.14 -3.05
N PHE A 73 1.05 10.85 -3.20
CA PHE A 73 1.56 9.80 -2.33
C PHE A 73 3.08 9.70 -2.38
N TYR A 74 3.69 9.71 -3.58
CA TYR A 74 5.14 9.58 -3.76
C TYR A 74 5.90 10.83 -3.35
N ASP A 75 5.29 12.01 -3.49
CA ASP A 75 5.89 13.29 -3.07
C ASP A 75 6.02 13.42 -1.56
N LEU A 76 5.09 12.81 -0.81
CA LEU A 76 5.06 12.82 0.65
C LEU A 76 5.84 11.67 1.29
N LEU A 77 6.57 10.85 0.52
CA LEU A 77 7.37 9.76 1.08
C LEU A 77 8.61 10.30 1.82
N PRO A 78 8.81 9.94 3.11
CA PRO A 78 10.00 10.34 3.84
C PRO A 78 11.22 9.55 3.34
N TYR A 79 12.38 10.20 3.23
CA TYR A 79 13.61 9.57 2.76
C TYR A 79 14.84 10.06 3.51
N LYS A 80 15.82 9.17 3.66
CA LYS A 80 17.13 9.48 4.25
C LYS A 80 17.94 10.31 3.27
N LYS A 81 18.45 11.46 3.72
CA LYS A 81 19.45 12.23 2.97
C LYS A 81 20.80 11.57 3.23
N ASP A 82 21.41 11.00 2.19
CA ASP A 82 22.72 10.39 2.33
C ASP A 82 23.74 11.51 2.62
N LYS A 83 24.51 11.38 3.70
CA LYS A 83 25.61 12.29 4.02
C LYS A 83 26.79 11.99 3.09
N THR A 84 26.70 12.41 1.83
CA THR A 84 27.82 12.23 0.90
C THR A 84 28.08 13.53 0.12
N ALA A 85 29.19 14.17 0.51
CA ALA A 85 30.02 15.13 -0.22
C ALA A 85 29.48 16.56 -0.44
N GLU A 86 29.50 17.35 0.64
CA GLU A 86 29.96 18.74 0.53
C GLU A 86 31.48 18.69 0.39
N ASN A 87 32.00 19.03 -0.80
CA ASN A 87 33.35 19.53 -1.14
C ASN A 87 33.76 19.10 -2.55
N THR A 88 33.41 19.91 -3.56
CA THR A 88 34.31 20.39 -4.64
C THR A 88 33.63 21.62 -5.27
N THR A 89 34.19 22.77 -4.90
CA THR A 89 34.31 24.07 -5.60
C THR A 89 34.30 23.94 -7.14
N GLU A 90 33.93 24.91 -7.97
CA GLU A 90 34.06 26.36 -7.91
C GLU A 90 33.29 26.96 -9.11
N SER A 91 32.97 28.24 -8.97
CA SER A 91 32.70 29.28 -9.98
C SER A 91 33.10 29.04 -11.45
N ASP A 92 32.21 29.42 -12.38
CA ASP A 92 32.41 30.46 -13.41
C ASP A 92 31.12 30.61 -14.26
N ALA A 93 30.38 31.73 -14.16
CA ALA A 93 30.34 32.87 -15.11
C ALA A 93 29.70 32.49 -16.49
N LEU A 94 28.64 33.10 -17.04
CA LEU A 94 28.33 34.51 -17.28
C LEU A 94 26.86 34.72 -17.70
N ASP A 95 26.38 35.91 -17.34
CA ASP A 95 25.46 36.84 -18.02
C ASP A 95 24.70 36.42 -19.29
N GLY A 96 23.40 36.73 -19.31
CA GLY A 96 22.54 36.61 -20.49
C GLY A 96 21.22 37.37 -20.36
N LYS A 97 21.27 38.66 -20.01
CA LYS A 97 20.10 39.56 -20.11
C LYS A 97 19.73 39.78 -21.59
N GLN A 98 18.62 39.19 -22.05
CA GLN A 98 18.02 39.60 -23.34
C GLN A 98 16.96 40.68 -23.13
N LYS A 99 17.23 41.82 -23.77
CA LYS A 99 16.56 43.11 -23.72
C LYS A 99 15.14 43.06 -24.29
N THR A 100 14.26 43.84 -23.67
CA THR A 100 12.92 44.18 -24.17
C THR A 100 13.00 44.93 -25.50
N LYS A 101 12.26 44.46 -26.51
CA LYS A 101 12.02 45.19 -27.76
C LYS A 101 10.84 46.15 -27.54
N LYS A 102 11.12 47.45 -27.48
CA LYS A 102 10.09 48.49 -27.58
C LYS A 102 10.33 49.26 -28.88
N CYS A 103 9.63 48.88 -29.95
CA CYS A 103 9.58 49.69 -31.18
C CYS A 103 8.59 50.84 -30.97
N LYS A 104 9.04 52.07 -31.21
CA LYS A 104 8.17 53.23 -31.40
C LYS A 104 8.85 54.19 -32.37
N LYS A 105 8.35 54.25 -33.60
CA LYS A 105 8.31 55.46 -34.42
C LYS A 105 7.21 55.30 -35.45
#